data_AF-A0A1I9HZP2-F1
#
_entry.id   AF-A0A1I9HZP2-F1
#
_cell.length_a   1.000
_cell.length_b   1.000
_cell.length_c   1.000
_cell.angle_alpha   90.00
_cell.angle_beta   90.00
_cell.angle_gamma   90.00
#
_symmetry.space_group_name_H-M   'P 1'
#
loop_
_entity.id
_entity.type
_entity.pdbx_description
1 polymer ?
#
loop_
_entity_poly.entity_id
_entity_poly.type
_entity_poly.pdbx_seq_one_letter_code
_entity_poly.pdbx_strand_id
1 'polypeptide(L)'
;MSVQLAVKFVCLSFVLGNIQGVEWHPEAQKIIDRVHGVCMKDSGFTEEERLQYTFDNEDRRFKCYMYCILKEIDLVDNKDNVLPLESFMERVVEHHKNDFLPHAEICIPKVTGSDPCDIAYNFYKCMNKENPEHCALI
;
A
#
# COMPACT_ATOMS: atom_id res chain seq x y z
N MET A 1 27.40 3.00 17.75
CA MET A 1 27.02 4.28 17.12
C MET A 1 25.72 4.02 16.39
N SER A 2 24.63 4.48 16.99
CA SER A 2 23.31 3.87 16.85
C SER A 2 22.71 4.11 15.48
N VAL A 3 22.32 3.01 14.81
CA VAL A 3 21.62 2.94 13.51
C VAL A 3 20.43 3.92 13.44
N GLN A 4 19.82 4.23 14.58
CA GLN A 4 18.74 5.22 14.72
C GLN A 4 19.11 6.64 14.24
N LEU A 5 20.38 7.03 14.24
CA LEU A 5 20.80 8.39 13.85
C LEU A 5 20.95 8.55 12.33
N ALA A 6 21.22 7.47 11.60
CA ALA A 6 21.32 7.48 10.14
C ALA A 6 19.93 7.50 9.48
N VAL A 7 18.96 6.79 10.07
CA VAL A 7 17.58 6.68 9.58
C VAL A 7 16.83 8.02 9.68
N LYS A 8 17.09 8.84 10.71
CA LYS A 8 16.51 10.19 10.81
C LYS A 8 16.98 11.16 9.72
N PHE A 9 18.14 10.92 9.11
CA PHE A 9 18.65 11.77 8.03
C PHE A 9 17.96 11.50 6.70
N VAL A 10 17.47 10.27 6.49
CA VAL A 10 16.75 9.86 5.27
C VAL A 10 15.37 10.52 5.17
N CYS A 11 14.72 10.81 6.31
CA CYS A 11 13.44 11.51 6.34
C CYS A 11 13.51 13.04 6.09
N LEU A 12 14.70 13.66 6.01
CA LEU A 12 14.81 15.13 5.94
C LEU A 12 15.56 15.68 4.71
N SER A 13 15.98 14.84 3.76
CA SER A 13 16.60 15.30 2.51
C SER A 13 15.75 15.02 1.26
N PHE A 14 14.43 14.90 1.41
CA PHE A 14 13.44 14.78 0.33
C PHE A 14 13.23 16.09 -0.45
N VAL A 15 14.32 16.76 -0.85
CA VAL A 15 14.29 17.92 -1.75
C VAL A 15 15.03 17.65 -3.06
N LEU A 16 15.79 16.56 -3.19
CA LEU A 16 16.51 16.26 -4.43
C LEU A 16 16.24 14.81 -4.85
N GLY A 17 15.77 14.68 -6.09
CA GLY A 17 15.06 13.51 -6.59
C GLY A 17 15.81 12.18 -6.54
N ASN A 18 14.99 11.13 -6.69
CA ASN A 18 15.31 9.71 -6.74
C ASN A 18 15.35 9.02 -5.37
N ILE A 19 14.17 8.61 -4.91
CA ILE A 19 14.03 7.48 -3.99
C ILE A 19 14.54 6.26 -4.76
N GLN A 20 15.58 5.58 -4.27
CA GLN A 20 15.92 4.25 -4.76
C GLN A 20 14.79 3.31 -4.31
N GLY A 21 13.87 3.05 -5.23
CA GLY A 21 12.72 2.19 -5.06
C GLY A 21 13.13 0.75 -4.80
N VAL A 22 12.26 0.01 -4.11
CA VAL A 22 12.32 -1.45 -4.03
C VAL A 22 12.41 -1.99 -5.46
N GLU A 23 13.53 -2.62 -5.81
CA GLU A 23 13.69 -3.25 -7.12
C GLU A 23 12.90 -4.58 -7.13
N TRP A 24 11.74 -4.57 -7.77
CA TRP A 24 10.94 -5.77 -7.98
C TRP A 24 11.50 -6.60 -9.14
N HIS A 25 11.27 -7.91 -9.12
CA HIS A 25 11.53 -8.76 -10.28
C HIS A 25 10.80 -8.18 -11.51
N PRO A 26 11.40 -8.17 -12.72
CA PRO A 26 10.83 -7.47 -13.88
C PRO A 26 9.39 -7.87 -14.24
N GLU A 27 9.00 -9.11 -13.97
CA GLU A 27 7.63 -9.57 -14.16
C GLU A 27 6.66 -8.97 -13.14
N ALA A 28 7.07 -8.86 -11.88
CA ALA A 28 6.29 -8.20 -10.84
C ALA A 28 6.18 -6.69 -11.13
N GLN A 29 7.27 -6.05 -11.56
CA GLN A 29 7.27 -4.63 -11.92
C GLN A 29 6.25 -4.33 -13.02
N LYS A 30 6.17 -5.16 -14.07
CA LYS A 30 5.17 -4.98 -15.14
C LYS A 30 3.72 -5.05 -14.64
N ILE A 31 3.45 -5.91 -13.66
CA ILE A 31 2.12 -6.03 -13.06
C ILE A 31 1.83 -4.77 -12.23
N ILE A 32 2.79 -4.36 -11.40
CA ILE A 32 2.72 -3.14 -10.58
C ILE A 32 2.44 -1.91 -11.46
N ASP A 33 3.21 -1.69 -12.53
CA ASP A 33 3.04 -0.57 -13.45
C ASP A 33 1.67 -0.58 -14.13
N ARG A 34 1.19 -1.76 -14.53
CA ARG A 34 -0.13 -1.93 -15.15
C ARG A 34 -1.25 -1.57 -14.17
N VAL A 35 -1.21 -2.13 -12.96
CA VAL A 35 -2.22 -1.90 -11.93
C VAL A 35 -2.24 -0.43 -11.53
N HIS A 36 -1.08 0.16 -11.29
CA HIS A 36 -0.93 1.58 -11.01
C HIS A 36 -1.57 2.45 -12.11
N GLY A 37 -1.22 2.21 -13.38
CA GLY A 37 -1.76 2.99 -14.50
C GLY A 37 -3.28 2.90 -14.66
N VAL A 38 -3.85 1.70 -14.45
CA VAL A 38 -5.31 1.50 -14.45
C VAL A 38 -5.96 2.28 -13.30
N CYS A 39 -5.45 2.13 -12.09
CA CYS A 39 -6.07 2.72 -10.91
C CYS A 39 -5.91 4.24 -10.83
N MET A 40 -4.82 4.81 -11.34
CA MET A 40 -4.67 6.27 -11.47
C MET A 40 -5.71 6.84 -12.43
N LYS A 41 -5.91 6.18 -13.58
CA LYS A 41 -6.91 6.59 -14.57
C LYS A 41 -8.34 6.51 -14.00
N ASP A 42 -8.67 5.42 -13.32
CA ASP A 42 -10.02 5.17 -12.81
C ASP A 42 -10.37 6.03 -11.60
N SER A 43 -9.39 6.34 -10.75
CA SER A 43 -9.59 7.21 -9.59
C SER A 43 -9.66 8.71 -9.94
N GLY A 44 -9.10 9.12 -11.09
CA GLY A 44 -8.93 10.54 -11.42
C GLY A 44 -7.93 11.26 -10.51
N PHE A 45 -7.08 10.50 -9.83
CA PHE A 45 -5.97 10.99 -9.02
C PHE A 45 -4.72 11.13 -9.89
N THR A 46 -3.89 12.13 -9.63
CA THR A 46 -2.67 12.40 -10.42
C THR A 46 -1.41 11.94 -9.71
N GLU A 47 -0.36 11.64 -10.47
CA GLU A 47 0.93 11.23 -9.90
C GLU A 47 1.53 12.31 -9.00
N GLU A 48 1.33 13.59 -9.33
CA GLU A 48 1.75 14.70 -8.49
C GLU A 48 1.03 14.70 -7.14
N GLU A 49 -0.30 14.52 -7.13
CA GLU A 49 -1.08 14.41 -5.90
C GLU A 49 -0.66 13.19 -5.06
N ARG A 50 -0.30 12.07 -5.71
CA ARG A 50 0.16 10.85 -5.04
C ARG A 50 1.51 11.00 -4.37
N LEU A 51 2.48 11.60 -5.06
CA LEU A 51 3.81 11.82 -4.51
C LEU A 51 3.81 12.78 -3.32
N GLN A 52 2.82 13.66 -3.23
CA GLN A 52 2.64 14.61 -2.13
C GLN A 52 1.69 14.09 -1.03
N TYR A 53 1.12 12.89 -1.22
CA TYR A 53 0.09 12.36 -0.35
C TYR A 53 0.61 12.00 1.04
N THR A 54 -0.20 12.29 2.06
CA THR A 54 -0.01 11.79 3.43
C THR A 54 -1.32 11.18 3.93
N PHE A 55 -1.23 10.16 4.80
CA PHE A 55 -2.40 9.49 5.43
C PHE A 55 -3.22 10.39 6.38
N ASP A 56 -2.95 11.70 6.41
CA ASP A 56 -3.77 12.70 7.07
C ASP A 56 -4.73 13.39 6.07
N ASN A 57 -4.44 13.29 4.77
CA ASN A 57 -5.29 13.81 3.71
C ASN A 57 -6.30 12.73 3.27
N GLU A 58 -7.54 12.78 3.76
CA GLU A 58 -8.55 11.76 3.43
C GLU A 58 -9.25 11.95 2.06
N ASP A 59 -8.50 12.30 1.01
CA ASP A 59 -9.02 12.46 -0.35
C ASP A 59 -9.68 11.16 -0.84
N ARG A 60 -10.97 11.25 -1.19
CA ARG A 60 -11.77 10.12 -1.65
C ARG A 60 -11.21 9.44 -2.90
N ARG A 61 -10.64 10.19 -3.84
CA ARG A 61 -10.04 9.64 -5.08
C ARG A 61 -8.87 8.74 -4.72
N PHE A 62 -8.05 9.17 -3.77
CA PHE A 62 -6.91 8.39 -3.31
C PHE A 62 -7.32 7.13 -2.53
N LYS A 63 -8.33 7.24 -1.65
CA LYS A 63 -8.91 6.06 -1.00
C LYS A 63 -9.41 5.03 -2.03
N CYS A 64 -10.06 5.50 -3.09
CA CYS A 64 -10.55 4.61 -4.15
C CYS A 64 -9.44 4.11 -5.08
N TYR A 65 -8.33 4.84 -5.26
CA TYR A 65 -7.11 4.33 -5.89
C TYR A 65 -6.57 3.11 -5.14
N MET A 66 -6.48 3.18 -3.80
CA MET A 66 -6.08 2.04 -2.96
C MET A 66 -7.02 0.84 -3.08
N TYR A 67 -8.33 1.07 -3.08
CA TYR A 67 -9.31 0.00 -3.30
C TYR A 67 -9.14 -0.64 -4.68
N CYS A 68 -8.95 0.16 -5.73
CA CYS A 68 -8.67 -0.34 -7.07
C CYS A 68 -7.44 -1.25 -7.10
N ILE A 69 -6.35 -0.86 -6.42
CA ILE A 69 -5.15 -1.71 -6.35
C ILE A 69 -5.49 -3.08 -5.75
N LEU A 70 -6.11 -3.11 -4.55
CA LEU A 70 -6.47 -4.36 -3.89
C LEU A 70 -7.40 -5.22 -4.74
N LYS A 71 -8.29 -4.59 -5.51
CA LYS A 71 -9.18 -5.27 -6.44
C LYS A 71 -8.45 -5.90 -7.62
N GLU A 72 -7.55 -5.16 -8.26
CA GLU A 72 -6.80 -5.66 -9.43
C GLU A 72 -5.83 -6.81 -9.09
N ILE A 73 -5.43 -6.94 -7.82
CA ILE A 73 -4.58 -8.03 -7.32
C ILE A 73 -5.35 -9.07 -6.50
N ASP A 74 -6.69 -9.10 -6.60
CA ASP A 74 -7.57 -10.09 -5.98
C ASP A 74 -7.41 -10.23 -4.44
N LEU A 75 -7.20 -9.10 -3.75
CA LEU A 75 -7.12 -9.02 -2.28
C LEU A 75 -8.40 -8.51 -1.62
N VAL A 76 -9.49 -8.42 -2.39
CA VAL A 76 -10.84 -8.14 -1.87
C VAL A 76 -11.77 -9.33 -2.07
N ASP A 77 -12.75 -9.50 -1.18
CA ASP A 77 -13.78 -10.51 -1.29
C ASP A 77 -14.92 -10.08 -2.23
N ASN A 78 -15.92 -10.95 -2.41
CA ASN A 78 -17.08 -10.68 -3.26
C ASN A 78 -18.05 -9.60 -2.71
N LYS A 79 -17.77 -9.07 -1.52
CA LYS A 79 -18.49 -7.97 -0.87
C LYS A 79 -17.61 -6.72 -0.78
N ASP A 80 -16.50 -6.69 -1.51
CA ASP A 80 -15.54 -5.58 -1.54
C ASP A 80 -14.86 -5.27 -0.19
N ASN A 81 -14.77 -6.25 0.72
CA ASN A 81 -13.93 -6.16 1.92
C ASN A 81 -12.53 -6.71 1.65
N VAL A 82 -11.52 -6.30 2.42
CA VAL A 82 -10.21 -6.97 2.40
C VAL A 82 -10.39 -8.45 2.75
N LEU A 83 -9.69 -9.33 2.03
CA LEU A 83 -9.75 -10.77 2.29
C LEU A 83 -9.48 -11.09 3.77
N PRO A 84 -10.16 -12.10 4.34
CA PRO A 84 -9.80 -12.61 5.65
C PRO A 84 -8.36 -13.13 5.65
N LEU A 85 -7.71 -13.12 6.82
CA LEU A 85 -6.29 -13.43 6.95
C LEU A 85 -5.89 -14.74 6.26
N GLU A 86 -6.67 -15.82 6.43
CA GLU A 86 -6.40 -17.11 5.80
C GLU A 86 -6.30 -17.01 4.27
N SER A 87 -7.27 -16.39 3.63
CA SER A 87 -7.25 -16.17 2.17
C SER A 87 -6.16 -15.19 1.75
N PHE A 88 -5.87 -14.16 2.55
CA PHE A 88 -4.77 -13.23 2.30
C PHE A 88 -3.41 -13.97 2.30
N MET A 89 -3.18 -14.87 3.25
CA MET A 89 -1.96 -15.68 3.33
C MET A 89 -1.73 -16.56 2.09
N GLU A 90 -2.80 -17.06 1.48
CA GLU A 90 -2.73 -17.85 0.25
C GLU A 90 -2.34 -17.01 -0.97
N ARG A 91 -2.60 -15.70 -0.94
CA ARG A 91 -2.30 -14.76 -2.04
C ARG A 91 -0.89 -14.19 -1.95
N VAL A 92 -0.34 -14.05 -0.74
CA VAL A 92 1.02 -13.54 -0.55
C VAL A 92 2.06 -14.58 -0.98
N VAL A 93 2.95 -14.19 -1.89
CA VAL A 93 4.03 -15.05 -2.37
C VAL A 93 4.97 -15.42 -1.20
N GLU A 94 5.43 -16.67 -1.16
CA GLU A 94 6.16 -17.26 -0.04
C GLU A 94 7.31 -16.39 0.50
N HIS A 95 8.10 -15.78 -0.38
CA HIS A 95 9.26 -14.96 0.01
C HIS A 95 8.88 -13.61 0.66
N HIS A 96 7.62 -13.19 0.55
CA HIS A 96 7.11 -11.98 1.19
C HIS A 96 6.28 -12.26 2.45
N LYS A 97 6.02 -13.53 2.78
CA LYS A 97 5.16 -13.86 3.92
C LYS A 97 5.68 -13.32 5.25
N ASN A 98 6.98 -13.41 5.50
CA ASN A 98 7.58 -12.92 6.74
C ASN A 98 7.49 -11.40 6.89
N ASP A 99 7.44 -10.67 5.78
CA ASP A 99 7.42 -9.20 5.79
C ASP A 99 6.01 -8.64 5.82
N PHE A 100 5.00 -9.39 5.35
CA PHE A 100 3.62 -8.91 5.23
C PHE A 100 2.66 -9.54 6.24
N LEU A 101 2.78 -10.84 6.53
CA LEU A 101 1.79 -11.57 7.33
C LEU A 101 1.70 -11.11 8.79
N PRO A 102 2.81 -10.84 9.50
CA PRO A 102 2.72 -10.36 10.89
C PRO A 102 1.91 -9.06 11.02
N HIS A 103 2.04 -8.17 10.04
CA HIS A 103 1.28 -6.91 10.03
C HIS A 103 -0.15 -7.11 9.57
N ALA A 104 -0.39 -7.99 8.59
CA ALA A 104 -1.73 -8.34 8.15
C ALA A 104 -2.56 -9.00 9.27
N GLU A 105 -1.95 -9.84 10.11
CA GLU A 105 -2.57 -10.43 11.29
C GLU A 105 -3.03 -9.36 12.30
N ILE A 106 -2.25 -8.29 12.45
CA ILE A 106 -2.59 -7.15 13.30
C ILE A 106 -3.69 -6.27 12.69
N CYS A 107 -3.65 -6.09 11.37
CA CYS A 107 -4.44 -5.09 10.66
C CYS A 107 -5.80 -5.61 10.20
N ILE A 108 -5.86 -6.73 9.47
CA ILE A 108 -7.09 -7.26 8.85
C ILE A 108 -8.27 -7.32 9.84
N PRO A 109 -8.12 -7.82 11.09
CA PRO A 109 -9.24 -7.89 12.03
C PRO A 109 -9.80 -6.53 12.48
N LYS A 110 -9.06 -5.44 12.27
CA LYS A 110 -9.40 -4.07 12.69
C LYS A 110 -9.94 -3.22 11.55
N VAL A 111 -9.81 -3.68 10.30
CA VAL A 111 -10.21 -2.89 9.13
C VAL A 111 -11.73 -2.82 9.06
N THR A 112 -12.25 -1.61 9.14
CA THR A 112 -13.67 -1.27 8.94
C THR A 112 -13.73 0.04 8.16
N GLY A 113 -14.87 0.33 7.54
CA GLY A 113 -15.06 1.56 6.76
C GLY A 113 -16.52 1.74 6.35
N SER A 114 -16.85 2.94 5.86
CA SER A 114 -18.22 3.25 5.42
C SER A 114 -18.53 2.72 4.02
N ASP A 115 -17.48 2.52 3.21
CA ASP A 115 -17.51 1.96 1.86
C ASP A 115 -16.19 1.23 1.54
N PRO A 116 -16.08 0.53 0.40
CA PRO A 116 -14.86 -0.21 0.04
C PRO A 116 -13.60 0.64 -0.07
N CYS A 117 -13.71 1.91 -0.46
CA CYS A 117 -12.56 2.82 -0.54
C CYS A 117 -12.04 3.13 0.87
N ASP A 118 -12.93 3.40 1.82
CA ASP A 118 -12.55 3.60 3.22
C ASP A 118 -11.93 2.33 3.84
N ILE A 119 -12.48 1.16 3.53
CA ILE A 119 -11.96 -0.13 3.99
C ILE A 119 -10.52 -0.32 3.50
N ALA A 120 -10.28 -0.17 2.19
CA ALA A 120 -8.95 -0.30 1.61
C ALA A 120 -7.97 0.73 2.19
N TYR A 121 -8.40 1.97 2.32
CA TYR A 121 -7.61 3.04 2.92
C TYR A 121 -7.19 2.72 4.36
N ASN A 122 -8.13 2.27 5.19
CA ASN A 122 -7.84 1.92 6.57
C ASN A 122 -6.92 0.71 6.70
N PHE A 123 -7.00 -0.24 5.77
CA PHE A 123 -6.03 -1.33 5.65
C PHE A 123 -4.62 -0.81 5.37
N TYR A 124 -4.43 -0.02 4.30
CA TYR A 124 -3.11 0.55 3.98
C TYR A 124 -2.58 1.45 5.08
N LYS A 125 -3.43 2.26 5.71
CA LYS A 125 -3.04 3.12 6.85
C LYS A 125 -2.54 2.29 8.03
N CYS A 126 -3.17 1.15 8.31
CA CYS A 126 -2.69 0.23 9.34
C CYS A 126 -1.37 -0.43 8.91
N MET A 127 -1.28 -0.98 7.71
CA MET A 127 -0.07 -1.63 7.20
C MET A 127 1.13 -0.67 7.19
N ASN A 128 0.95 0.57 6.77
CA ASN A 128 1.98 1.61 6.82
C ASN A 128 2.41 1.98 8.25
N LYS A 129 1.49 1.94 9.21
CA LYS A 129 1.81 2.17 10.62
C LYS A 129 2.65 1.03 11.21
N GLU A 130 2.32 -0.21 10.85
CA GLU A 130 3.00 -1.40 11.38
C GLU A 130 4.32 -1.70 10.64
N ASN A 131 4.43 -1.33 9.36
CA ASN A 131 5.63 -1.51 8.52
C ASN A 131 5.81 -0.35 7.51
N PRO A 132 6.29 0.82 7.97
CA PRO A 132 6.47 1.99 7.10
C PRO A 132 7.56 1.80 6.03
N GLU A 133 8.47 0.84 6.21
CA GLU A 133 9.57 0.58 5.26
C GLU A 133 9.10 -0.20 4.01
N HIS A 134 8.10 -1.08 4.16
CA HIS A 134 7.62 -1.95 3.06
C HIS A 134 6.24 -1.57 2.52
N CYS A 135 5.50 -0.68 3.20
CA CYS A 135 4.24 -0.14 2.69
C CYS A 135 4.49 1.08 1.78
N ALA A 136 5.44 0.97 0.86
CA ALA A 136 5.57 1.97 -0.19
C ALA A 136 4.35 1.87 -1.11
N LEU A 137 3.54 2.92 -1.12
CA LEU A 137 2.42 3.06 -2.05
C LEU A 137 2.99 3.06 -3.47
N ILE A 138 2.52 2.11 -4.30
CA ILE A 138 2.85 2.03 -5.72
C ILE A 138 2.63 3.39 -6.37
#